data_AF-A0A368GMG5-F1
#
_entry.id   AF-A0A368GMG5-F1
#
_cell.length_a   1.000
_cell.length_b   1.000
_cell.length_c   1.000
_cell.angle_alpha   90.00
_cell.angle_beta   90.00
_cell.angle_gamma   90.00
#
_symmetry.space_group_name_H-M   'P 1'
#
loop_
_entity.id
_entity.type
_entity.pdbx_description
1 polymer ?
#
loop_
_entity_poly.entity_id
_entity_poly.type
_entity_poly.pdbx_seq_one_letter_code
_entity_poly.pdbx_strand_id
1 'polypeptide(L)'
;MTVYFPNNNNLLIYSEKLVAVSREFWKRIWTRGEPIFEREDFEQVLLASGISNTAHYIDKIADAAVKDELQKNTSDAINSGAFGAPWIIVHKDGEEHAFFGSDRLHLIGHLIGQRFYGGLTHLAKM
;
A
#
# COMPACT_ATOMS: atom_id res chain seq x y z
N MET A 1 -1.60 9.03 -2.52
CA MET A 1 -2.58 8.12 -1.88
C MET A 1 -2.21 8.09 -0.42
N THR A 2 -2.85 8.94 0.36
CA THR A 2 -2.54 9.12 1.77
C THR A 2 -3.60 8.34 2.54
N VAL A 3 -3.25 7.15 3.02
CA VAL A 3 -4.04 6.41 4.00
C VAL A 3 -3.68 6.99 5.37
N TYR A 4 -4.59 7.75 5.96
CA TYR A 4 -4.46 8.23 7.33
C TYR A 4 -5.18 7.23 8.23
N PHE A 5 -4.53 6.80 9.31
CA PHE A 5 -5.18 6.09 10.40
C PHE A 5 -5.27 7.05 11.59
N PRO A 6 -6.48 7.41 12.06
CA PRO A 6 -6.62 8.27 13.22
C PRO A 6 -6.25 7.48 14.48
N ASN A 7 -5.35 8.08 15.28
CA ASN A 7 -4.99 7.69 16.65
C ASN A 7 -4.07 6.47 16.80
N ASN A 8 -2.75 6.71 16.68
CA ASN A 8 -1.78 6.42 17.73
C ASN A 8 -0.36 6.86 17.32
N ASN A 9 0.36 7.46 18.26
CA ASN A 9 1.79 7.71 18.16
C ASN A 9 2.54 6.38 17.92
N ASN A 10 3.39 6.32 16.88
CA ASN A 10 4.25 5.20 16.44
C ASN A 10 3.49 3.97 15.90
N LEU A 11 3.70 3.38 14.73
CA LEU A 11 4.65 3.43 13.61
C LEU A 11 3.74 3.30 12.38
N LEU A 12 3.73 4.20 11.41
CA LEU A 12 4.33 3.97 10.09
C LEU A 12 4.23 5.33 9.40
N ILE A 13 5.22 6.16 9.72
CA ILE A 13 5.67 7.26 8.88
C ILE A 13 5.61 6.77 7.43
N TYR A 14 5.11 7.59 6.51
CA TYR A 14 5.31 7.43 5.07
C TYR A 14 6.80 7.31 4.78
N SER A 15 7.36 6.11 4.98
CA SER A 15 8.74 5.87 4.64
C SER A 15 8.78 5.78 3.13
N GLU A 16 9.68 6.54 2.50
CA GLU A 16 9.95 6.40 1.07
C GLU A 16 10.21 4.92 0.70
N LYS A 17 10.71 4.14 1.67
CA LYS A 17 10.90 2.70 1.57
C LYS A 17 9.61 1.90 1.43
N LEU A 18 8.51 2.23 2.11
CA LEU A 18 7.23 1.55 1.91
C LEU A 18 6.79 1.63 0.44
N VAL A 19 6.79 2.83 -0.14
CA VAL A 19 6.39 3.04 -1.53
C VAL A 19 7.34 2.33 -2.49
N ALA A 20 8.66 2.41 -2.26
CA ALA A 20 9.66 1.76 -3.10
C ALA A 20 9.53 0.23 -3.07
N VAL A 21 9.44 -0.36 -1.87
CA VAL A 21 9.34 -1.82 -1.68
C VAL A 21 8.02 -2.36 -2.23
N SER A 22 6.88 -1.72 -1.94
CA SER A 22 5.59 -2.15 -2.50
C SER A 22 5.59 -2.09 -4.03
N ARG A 23 6.18 -1.04 -4.62
CA ARG A 23 6.31 -0.93 -6.09
C ARG A 23 7.18 -2.05 -6.66
N GLU A 24 8.26 -2.40 -5.98
CA GLU A 24 9.17 -3.44 -6.46
C GLU A 24 8.55 -4.84 -6.36
N PHE A 25 7.79 -5.15 -5.30
CA PHE A 25 6.93 -6.33 -5.25
C PHE A 25 5.93 -6.35 -6.43
N TRP A 26 5.27 -5.23 -6.72
CA TRP A 26 4.32 -5.14 -7.82
C TRP A 26 4.97 -5.43 -9.18
N LYS A 27 6.14 -4.81 -9.45
CA LYS A 27 6.90 -5.04 -10.68
C LYS A 27 7.33 -6.50 -10.80
N ARG A 28 7.80 -7.09 -9.70
CA ARG A 28 8.25 -8.48 -9.67
C ARG A 28 7.15 -9.44 -10.14
N ILE A 29 5.97 -9.35 -9.53
CA ILE A 29 4.85 -10.24 -9.84
C ILE A 29 4.22 -9.88 -11.20
N TRP A 30 3.84 -8.62 -11.37
CA TRP A 30 2.91 -8.22 -12.44
C TRP A 30 3.58 -7.70 -13.70
N THR A 31 4.89 -7.43 -13.66
CA THR A 31 5.67 -7.04 -14.85
C THR A 31 6.64 -8.15 -15.26
N ARG A 32 7.32 -8.79 -14.30
CA ARG A 32 8.34 -9.81 -14.59
C ARG A 32 7.84 -11.26 -14.46
N GLY A 33 6.69 -11.49 -13.82
CA GLY A 33 6.17 -12.85 -13.61
C GLY A 33 7.03 -13.68 -12.65
N GLU A 34 7.78 -13.03 -11.76
CA GLU A 34 8.68 -13.65 -10.80
C GLU A 34 7.98 -13.90 -9.45
N PRO A 35 8.36 -14.96 -8.71
CA PRO A 35 7.75 -15.31 -7.42
C PRO A 35 8.07 -14.32 -6.29
N ILE A 36 7.24 -14.34 -5.23
CA ILE A 36 7.38 -13.51 -4.03
C ILE A 36 7.06 -14.29 -2.75
N PHE A 37 7.44 -15.56 -2.69
CA PHE A 37 7.00 -16.48 -1.63
C PHE A 37 8.14 -16.90 -0.71
N GLU A 38 9.35 -17.01 -1.25
CA GLU A 38 10.51 -17.51 -0.51
C GLU A 38 11.37 -16.35 -0.01
N ARG A 39 12.20 -16.61 1.01
CA ARG A 39 13.10 -15.60 1.60
C ARG A 39 13.92 -14.88 0.53
N GLU A 40 14.48 -15.62 -0.41
CA GLU A 40 15.34 -15.11 -1.47
C GLU A 40 14.59 -14.14 -2.40
N ASP A 41 13.27 -14.29 -2.54
CA ASP A 41 12.45 -13.34 -3.30
C ASP A 41 12.35 -12.00 -2.58
N PHE A 42 12.12 -12.04 -1.26
CA PHE A 42 12.03 -10.84 -0.42
C PHE A 42 13.39 -10.13 -0.37
N GLU A 43 14.49 -10.87 -0.27
CA GLU A 43 15.84 -10.31 -0.30
C GLU A 43 16.10 -9.52 -1.60
N GLN A 44 15.75 -10.09 -2.75
CA GLN A 44 15.89 -9.42 -4.04
C GLN A 44 15.08 -8.11 -4.11
N VAL A 45 13.83 -8.14 -3.63
CA VAL A 45 12.97 -6.95 -3.61
C VAL A 45 13.53 -5.86 -2.69
N LEU A 46 14.00 -6.23 -1.50
CA LEU A 46 14.57 -5.29 -0.53
C LEU A 46 15.89 -4.68 -1.04
N LEU A 47 16.77 -5.49 -1.61
CA LEU A 47 18.02 -5.01 -2.23
C LEU A 47 17.75 -4.05 -3.39
N ALA A 48 16.82 -4.40 -4.29
CA ALA A 48 16.41 -3.53 -5.40
C ALA A 48 15.77 -2.21 -4.91
N SER A 49 15.22 -2.20 -3.68
CA SER A 49 14.68 -1.02 -3.01
C SER A 49 15.73 -0.26 -2.18
N GLY A 50 17.01 -0.63 -2.27
CA GLY A 50 18.12 -0.01 -1.55
C GLY A 50 18.08 -0.26 -0.05
N ILE A 51 17.66 -1.45 0.37
CA ILE A 51 17.71 -1.93 1.76
C ILE A 51 18.71 -3.09 1.82
N SER A 52 19.87 -2.84 2.41
CA SER A 52 20.96 -3.83 2.47
C SER A 52 20.86 -4.79 3.66
N ASN A 53 20.26 -4.37 4.77
CA ASN A 53 20.05 -5.23 5.93
C ASN A 53 18.74 -6.02 5.80
N THR A 54 18.65 -6.87 4.75
CA THR A 54 17.42 -7.59 4.39
C THR A 54 16.95 -8.54 5.49
N ALA A 55 17.88 -9.32 6.07
CA ALA A 55 17.58 -10.28 7.13
C ALA A 55 16.83 -9.63 8.31
N HIS A 56 17.25 -8.43 8.76
CA HIS A 56 16.58 -7.71 9.83
C HIS A 56 15.07 -7.51 9.60
N TYR A 57 14.65 -7.28 8.35
CA TYR A 57 13.24 -7.06 8.02
C TYR A 57 12.49 -8.36 7.75
N ILE A 58 13.14 -9.32 7.09
CA ILE A 58 12.51 -10.62 6.76
C ILE A 58 12.27 -11.43 8.03
N ASP A 59 13.23 -11.44 8.96
CA ASP A 59 13.11 -12.18 10.22
C ASP A 59 11.91 -11.67 11.05
N LYS A 60 11.65 -10.35 10.99
CA LYS A 60 10.52 -9.71 11.68
C LYS A 60 9.15 -10.12 11.18
N ILE A 61 9.02 -10.74 9.99
CA ILE A 61 7.73 -11.24 9.48
C ILE A 61 7.14 -12.29 10.44
N ALA A 62 8.00 -13.02 11.16
CA ALA A 62 7.57 -14.01 12.13
C ALA A 62 7.08 -13.40 13.46
N ASP A 63 7.45 -12.15 13.77
CA ASP A 63 7.15 -11.49 15.03
C ASP A 63 5.65 -11.33 15.24
N ALA A 64 5.18 -11.59 16.46
CA ALA A 64 3.77 -11.47 16.81
C ALA A 64 3.24 -10.04 16.56
N ALA A 65 4.01 -9.02 16.96
CA ALA A 65 3.61 -7.62 16.77
C ALA A 65 3.39 -7.26 15.28
N VAL A 66 4.22 -7.78 14.37
CA VAL A 66 4.09 -7.53 12.92
C VAL A 66 2.84 -8.23 12.36
N LYS A 67 2.57 -9.46 12.81
CA LYS A 67 1.36 -10.20 12.42
C LYS A 67 0.10 -9.53 12.94
N ASP A 68 0.11 -9.12 14.20
CA ASP A 68 -1.02 -8.45 14.85
C ASP A 68 -1.33 -7.12 14.16
N GLU A 69 -0.30 -6.36 13.77
CA GLU A 69 -0.48 -5.11 13.03
C GLU A 69 -1.03 -5.33 11.61
N LEU A 70 -0.56 -6.35 10.89
CA LEU A 70 -1.14 -6.73 9.60
C LEU A 70 -2.61 -7.15 9.73
N GLN A 71 -2.94 -7.94 10.76
CA GLN A 71 -4.30 -8.36 11.05
C GLN A 71 -5.18 -7.17 11.39
N LYS A 72 -4.73 -6.29 12.29
CA LYS A 72 -5.44 -5.06 12.67
C LYS A 72 -5.74 -4.20 11.45
N ASN A 73 -4.75 -3.91 10.61
CA ASN A 73 -4.95 -3.09 9.40
C ASN A 73 -5.96 -3.71 8.44
N THR A 74 -5.96 -5.04 8.31
CA THR A 74 -6.92 -5.77 7.47
C THR A 74 -8.33 -5.73 8.10
N SER A 75 -8.43 -5.93 9.41
CA SER A 75 -9.69 -5.84 10.16
C SER A 75 -10.29 -4.45 10.11
N ASP A 76 -9.47 -3.39 10.22
CA ASP A 76 -9.93 -2.00 10.10
C ASP A 76 -10.54 -1.75 8.71
N ALA A 77 -9.92 -2.26 7.64
CA ALA A 77 -10.50 -2.19 6.29
C ALA A 77 -11.84 -2.94 6.20
N ILE A 78 -11.93 -4.17 6.72
CA ILE A 78 -13.17 -4.95 6.72
C ILE A 78 -14.28 -4.24 7.52
N ASN A 79 -13.94 -3.71 8.71
CA ASN A 79 -14.87 -2.98 9.57
C ASN A 79 -15.38 -1.70 8.92
N SER A 80 -14.60 -1.08 8.02
CA SER A 80 -15.03 0.04 7.18
C SER A 80 -15.92 -0.35 5.99
N GLY A 81 -16.20 -1.65 5.81
CA GLY A 81 -17.05 -2.19 4.74
C GLY A 81 -16.28 -2.73 3.52
N ALA A 82 -14.96 -2.90 3.60
CA ALA A 82 -14.18 -3.43 2.49
C ALA A 82 -14.58 -4.87 2.15
N PHE A 83 -14.82 -5.12 0.86
CA PHE A 83 -15.09 -6.45 0.30
C PHE A 83 -14.06 -6.86 -0.77
N GLY A 84 -13.04 -6.03 -0.99
CA GLY A 84 -11.98 -6.24 -1.97
C GLY A 84 -10.93 -5.14 -1.93
N ALA A 85 -9.95 -5.21 -2.82
CA ALA A 85 -8.87 -4.22 -2.94
C ALA A 85 -8.73 -3.69 -4.39
N PRO A 86 -8.27 -2.43 -4.58
CA PRO A 86 -7.99 -1.46 -3.53
C PRO A 86 -9.28 -0.92 -2.88
N TRP A 87 -9.19 -0.65 -1.57
CA TRP A 87 -10.20 0.06 -0.78
C TRP A 87 -9.58 1.34 -0.25
N ILE A 88 -10.16 2.48 -0.61
CA ILE A 88 -9.61 3.81 -0.31
C ILE A 88 -10.62 4.57 0.53
N ILE A 89 -10.23 4.97 1.73
CA ILE A 89 -11.02 5.84 2.60
C ILE A 89 -10.47 7.26 2.49
N VAL A 90 -11.34 8.21 2.18
CA VAL A 90 -11.03 9.64 2.16
C VAL A 90 -11.79 10.31 3.30
N HIS A 91 -11.05 10.90 4.23
CA HIS A 91 -11.63 11.71 5.31
C HIS A 91 -11.79 13.14 4.81
N LYS A 92 -13.01 13.67 4.82
CA LYS A 92 -13.30 15.06 4.42
C LYS A 92 -14.43 15.62 5.27
N ASP A 93 -14.24 16.84 5.78
CA ASP A 93 -15.25 17.57 6.56
C ASP A 93 -15.81 16.78 7.76
N GLY A 94 -15.00 15.90 8.36
CA GLY A 94 -15.40 15.05 9.49
C GLY A 94 -16.09 13.75 9.10
N GLU A 95 -16.29 13.49 7.81
CA GLU A 95 -16.90 12.27 7.28
C GLU A 95 -15.86 11.35 6.62
N GLU A 96 -16.16 10.05 6.61
CA GLU A 96 -15.40 9.03 5.88
C GLU A 96 -16.13 8.66 4.60
N HIS A 97 -15.42 8.74 3.47
CA HIS A 97 -15.93 8.34 2.17
C HIS A 97 -15.10 7.19 1.62
N ALA A 98 -15.73 6.01 1.50
CA ALA A 98 -15.06 4.82 1.00
C ALA A 98 -15.25 4.61 -0.51
N PHE A 99 -14.19 4.21 -1.19
CA PHE A 99 -14.15 3.93 -2.63
C PHE A 99 -13.47 2.59 -2.88
N PHE A 100 -14.19 1.70 -3.57
CA PHE A 100 -13.64 0.44 -4.07
C PHE A 100 -13.18 0.58 -5.53
N GLY A 101 -11.99 0.05 -5.83
CA GLY A 101 -11.46 -0.04 -7.19
C GLY A 101 -10.54 1.11 -7.60
N SER A 102 -9.72 0.85 -8.61
CA SER A 102 -8.75 1.82 -9.15
C SER A 102 -9.37 2.86 -10.11
N ASP A 103 -10.63 2.66 -10.50
CA ASP A 103 -11.38 3.48 -11.46
C ASP A 103 -12.17 4.62 -10.78
N ARG A 104 -12.17 4.71 -9.44
CA ARG A 104 -12.87 5.75 -8.66
C ARG A 104 -12.06 7.01 -8.37
N LEU A 105 -10.82 7.13 -8.87
CA LEU A 105 -9.95 8.29 -8.61
C LEU A 105 -10.54 9.63 -9.07
N HIS A 106 -11.38 9.63 -10.11
CA HIS A 106 -12.07 10.83 -10.56
C HIS A 106 -13.13 11.33 -9.56
N LEU A 107 -13.86 10.42 -8.91
CA LEU A 107 -14.81 10.74 -7.84
C LEU A 107 -14.08 11.24 -6.59
N ILE A 108 -12.95 10.62 -6.25
CA ILE A 108 -12.07 11.09 -5.17
C ILE A 108 -11.62 12.52 -5.47
N GLY A 109 -11.14 12.79 -6.69
CA GLY A 109 -10.75 14.14 -7.11
C GLY A 109 -11.89 15.15 -6.93
N HIS A 110 -13.09 14.82 -7.42
CA HIS A 110 -14.28 15.65 -7.21
C HIS A 110 -14.57 15.91 -5.72
N LEU A 111 -14.55 14.86 -4.90
CA LEU A 111 -14.78 14.94 -3.46
C LEU A 111 -13.82 15.93 -2.79
N ILE A 112 -12.53 15.87 -3.10
CA ILE A 112 -11.50 16.74 -2.48
C ILE A 112 -11.31 18.09 -3.20
N GLY A 113 -12.18 18.45 -4.15
CA GLY A 113 -12.10 19.69 -4.91
C GLY A 113 -10.90 19.77 -5.86
N GLN A 114 -10.33 18.63 -6.26
CA GLN A 114 -9.19 18.54 -7.16
C GLN A 114 -9.61 18.07 -8.56
N ARG A 115 -9.04 18.70 -9.58
CA ARG A 115 -9.26 18.28 -10.97
C ARG A 115 -8.56 16.95 -11.23
N PHE A 116 -9.32 15.96 -11.74
CA PHE A 116 -8.76 14.72 -12.23
C PHE A 116 -8.35 14.85 -13.71
N TYR A 117 -7.09 14.55 -14.01
CA TYR A 117 -6.52 14.67 -15.36
C TYR A 117 -6.53 13.36 -16.16
N GLY A 118 -7.14 12.30 -15.62
CA GLY A 118 -7.04 10.96 -16.20
C GLY A 118 -5.75 10.23 -15.79
N GLY A 119 -5.61 9.00 -16.26
CA GLY A 119 -4.37 8.24 -16.12
C GLY A 119 -3.25 8.85 -16.98
N LEU A 120 -2.00 8.74 -16.51
CA LEU A 120 -0.82 9.20 -17.24
C LEU A 120 -0.47 8.19 -18.35
N THR A 121 -1.25 8.17 -19.43
CA THR A 121 -1.12 7.19 -20.53
C THR A 121 0.25 7.19 -21.21
N HIS A 122 0.96 8.31 -21.20
CA HIS A 122 2.33 8.41 -21.71
C HIS A 122 3.35 7.64 -20.85
N LEU A 123 3.05 7.38 -19.58
CA LEU A 123 3.86 6.55 -18.67
C LEU A 123 3.37 5.10 -18.60
N ALA A 124 2.25 4.77 -19.26
CA ALA A 124 1.67 3.43 -19.25
C ALA A 124 2.33 2.48 -20.26
N LYS A 125 3.34 2.94 -21.01
CA LYS A 125 4.11 2.09 -21.93
C LYS A 125 5.11 1.27 -21.12
N MET A 126 4.91 -0.05 -21.13
CA MET A 126 5.92 -1.03 -20.73
C MET A 126 6.99 -1.15 -21.82
#